data_AF-A0A845RBS4-F1
#
_entry.id   AF-A0A845RBS4-F1
#
_cell.length_a   1.000
_cell.length_b   1.000
_cell.length_c   1.000
_cell.angle_alpha   90.00
_cell.angle_beta   90.00
_cell.angle_gamma   90.00
#
_symmetry.space_group_name_H-M   'P 1'
#
loop_
_entity.id
_entity.type
_entity.pdbx_description
1 polymer ?
#
loop_
_entity_poly.entity_id
_entity_poly.type
_entity_poly.pdbx_seq_one_letter_code
_entity_poly.pdbx_strand_id
1 'polypeptide(L)' 'MGLYICSRNKRDRLTAGRLYEGSIAYYGRTPYLYCTDDSGKQRIYPEAYFVRAGVSFAGKAQTQTQTR' A
#
# COMPACT_ATOMS: atom_id res chain seq x y z
N MET A 1 -2.94 14.04 -1.23
CA MET A 1 -2.40 12.92 -0.42
C MET A 1 -3.51 11.93 -0.08
N GLY A 2 -3.14 10.70 0.29
CA GLY A 2 -4.05 9.67 0.79
C GLY A 2 -3.35 8.78 1.83
N LEU A 3 -4.15 8.00 2.56
CA LEU A 3 -3.68 7.03 3.53
C LEU A 3 -3.61 5.64 2.90
N TYR A 4 -2.54 4.92 3.16
CA TYR A 4 -2.23 3.64 2.54
C TYR A 4 -1.74 2.64 3.60
N ILE A 5 -2.35 1.47 3.67
CA ILE A 5 -1.94 0.37 4.55
C ILE A 5 -0.89 -0.46 3.82
N CYS A 6 0.29 -0.65 4.41
CA CYS A 6 1.29 -1.53 3.81
C CYS A 6 0.91 -3.01 3.99
N SER A 7 1.07 -3.81 2.95
CA SER A 7 0.82 -5.26 2.95
C SER A 7 2.07 -6.10 3.24
N ARG A 8 3.24 -5.47 3.38
CA ARG A 8 4.54 -6.17 3.48
C ARG A 8 5.44 -5.57 4.55
N ASN A 9 6.26 -6.43 5.15
CA ASN A 9 7.40 -5.99 5.95
C ASN A 9 8.61 -5.76 5.03
N LYS A 10 9.23 -4.59 5.13
CA LYS A 10 10.50 -4.27 4.49
C LYS A 10 11.44 -3.74 5.56
N ARG A 11 12.48 -4.51 5.86
CA ARG A 11 13.51 -4.26 6.89
C ARG A 11 13.67 -2.78 7.26
N ASP A 12 13.18 -2.43 8.44
CA ASP A 12 13.27 -1.10 9.08
C ASP A 12 12.75 0.08 8.24
N ARG A 13 11.91 -0.20 7.24
CA ARG A 13 11.37 0.78 6.30
C ARG A 13 9.85 0.70 6.18
N LEU A 14 9.29 -0.50 6.11
CA LEU A 14 7.85 -0.69 6.04
C LEU A 14 7.42 -1.80 7.00
N THR A 15 6.31 -1.56 7.67
CA THR A 15 5.66 -2.48 8.59
C THR A 15 4.29 -2.84 8.02
N ALA A 16 4.05 -4.14 7.86
CA ALA A 16 2.76 -4.65 7.39
C ALA A 16 1.64 -4.25 8.36
N GLY A 17 0.49 -3.83 7.81
CA GLY A 17 -0.66 -3.35 8.57
C GLY A 17 -0.56 -1.88 9.01
N ARG A 18 0.61 -1.23 8.88
CA ARG A 18 0.79 0.17 9.27
C ARG A 18 0.28 1.12 8.18
N LEU A 19 -0.28 2.24 8.63
CA LEU A 19 -0.71 3.34 7.78
C LEU A 19 0.47 4.25 7.42
N TYR A 20 0.57 4.56 6.13
CA TYR A 20 1.50 5.52 5.56
C TYR A 20 0.71 6.59 4.81
N GLU A 21 1.02 7.84 5.08
CA GLU A 21 0.50 8.96 4.29
C GLU A 21 1.41 9.17 3.07
N GLY A 22 0.79 9.32 1.90
CA GLY A 22 1.55 9.51 0.67
C GLY A 22 0.72 9.95 -0.51
N SER A 23 1.37 10.04 -1.66
CA SER A 23 0.77 10.31 -2.96
C SER A 23 1.22 9.27 -3.99
N ILE A 24 0.34 8.95 -4.94
CA ILE A 24 0.74 8.13 -6.07
C ILE A 24 1.51 9.00 -7.06
N ALA A 25 2.70 8.55 -7.41
CA ALA A 25 3.52 9.08 -8.49
C ALA A 25 3.60 8.04 -9.61
N TYR A 26 3.59 8.49 -10.86
CA TYR A 26 3.68 7.62 -12.03
C TYR A 26 5.06 7.75 -12.66
N TYR A 27 5.78 6.63 -12.77
CA TYR A 27 6.99 6.54 -13.59
C TYR A 27 6.64 5.77 -14.86
N GLY A 28 6.40 6.53 -15.94
CA GLY A 28 5.77 5.99 -17.14
C GLY A 28 4.33 5.56 -16.85
N ARG A 29 4.00 4.30 -17.14
CA ARG A 29 2.68 3.71 -16.85
C ARG A 29 2.60 3.01 -15.49
N THR A 30 3.70 2.99 -14.73
CA THR A 30 3.79 2.22 -13.48
C THR A 30 3.55 3.12 -12.28
N PRO A 31 2.56 2.81 -11.42
CA PRO A 31 2.27 3.58 -10.21
C PRO A 31 3.21 3.20 -9.05
N TYR A 32 3.63 4.22 -8.31
CA TYR A 32 4.40 4.09 -7.09
C TYR A 32 3.83 4.98 -5.99
N LEU A 33 3.96 4.55 -4.73
CA LEU A 33 3.65 5.39 -3.58
C LEU A 33 4.89 6.17 -3.15
N TYR A 34 4.77 7.49 -3.08
CA TYR A 34 5.72 8.38 -2.41
C TYR A 34 5.26 8.63 -0.97
N CYS A 35 6.03 8.17 0.02
CA CYS A 35 5.70 8.32 1.44
C CYS A 35 6.96 8.43 2.32
N THR A 36 6.78 8.95 3.53
CA THR A 36 7.79 8.84 4.59
C THR A 36 7.73 7.45 5.19
N ASP A 37 8.84 6.73 5.16
CA ASP A 37 8.96 5.35 5.64
C ASP A 37 9.27 5.27 7.15
N ASP A 38 9.37 4.07 7.71
CA ASP A 38 9.66 3.85 9.14
C ASP A 38 11.06 4.37 9.55
N SER A 39 11.95 4.62 8.59
CA SER A 39 13.25 5.26 8.82
C SER A 39 13.18 6.79 8.87
N GLY A 40 11.98 7.37 8.72
CA GLY A 40 11.75 8.81 8.68
C GLY A 40 12.15 9.46 7.36
N LYS A 41 12.48 8.70 6.33
CA LYS A 41 12.93 9.22 5.03
C LYS A 41 11.82 9.15 4.01
N GLN A 42 11.68 10.19 3.20
CA GLN A 42 10.80 10.15 2.03
C GLN A 42 11.40 9.23 0.96
N ARG A 43 10.62 8.23 0.55
CA ARG A 43 11.03 7.26 -0.48
C ARG A 43 9.86 6.87 -1.35
N ILE A 44 10.20 6.21 -2.46
CA ILE A 44 9.25 5.68 -3.44
C ILE A 44 9.20 4.16 -3.29
N TYR A 45 8.00 3.61 -3.28
CA TYR A 45 7.75 2.18 -3.18
C TYR A 45 6.74 1.74 -4.26
N PRO A 46 6.82 0.50 -4.75
CA PRO A 46 5.78 -0.04 -5.63
C PRO A 46 4.41 0.11 -5.00
N GLU A 47 3.44 0.66 -5.74
CA GLU A 47 2.08 0.88 -5.23
C GLU A 47 1.42 -0.45 -4.80
N ALA A 48 1.75 -1.56 -5.48
CA ALA A 48 1.30 -2.91 -5.15
C ALA A 48 1.66 -3.40 -3.72
N TYR A 49 2.53 -2.68 -3.00
CA TYR A 49 2.79 -2.98 -1.59
C TYR A 49 1.75 -2.38 -0.67
N PHE A 50 0.82 -1.59 -1.17
CA PHE A 50 -0.09 -0.78 -0.38
C PHE A 50 -1.54 -0.97 -0.79
N VAL A 51 -2.44 -0.72 0.15
CA VAL A 51 -3.89 -0.68 -0.06
C VAL A 51 -4.39 0.67 0.44
N ARG A 52 -5.09 1.43 -0.40
CA ARG A 52 -5.65 2.73 0.00
C ARG A 52 -6.67 2.53 1.13
N ALA A 53 -6.44 3.17 2.27
CA ALA A 53 -7.33 3.12 3.42
C ALA A 53 -8.68 3.78 3.08
N GLY A 54 -9.78 3.19 3.55
CA GLY A 54 -11.14 3.62 3.20
C GLY A 54 -11.68 3.04 1.89
N VAL A 55 -10.86 2.36 1.09
CA VAL A 55 -11.38 1.44 0.06
C VAL A 55 -11.79 0.16 0.79
N SER A 56 -13.10 -0.05 0.93
CA SER A 56 -13.65 -1.20 1.65
C SER A 56 -13.01 -2.52 1.19
N PHE A 57 -12.41 -3.26 2.13
CA PHE A 57 -11.94 -4.65 1.94
C PHE A 57 -13.07 -5.60 1.47
N ALA A 58 -14.34 -5.17 1.52
CA ALA A 58 -15.50 -5.94 1.12
C ALA A 58 -15.52 -6.37 -0.36
N GLY A 59 -14.69 -5.77 -1.24
CA GLY A 59 -14.72 -6.07 -2.68
C GLY A 59 -13.77 -7.16 -3.18
N LYS A 60 -12.87 -7.71 -2.36
CA LYS A 60 -11.89 -8.72 -2.83
C LYS A 60 -11.85 -10.04 -2.06
N ALA A 61 -12.62 -10.17 -0.97
CA ALA A 61 -12.66 -11.41 -0.19
C ALA A 61 -13.77 -12.40 -0.62
N GLN A 62 -14.56 -12.09 -1.65
CA GLN A 62 -15.77 -12.87 -1.99
C GLN A 62 -15.70 -13.69 -3.30
N THR A 63 -14.52 -13.89 -3.88
CA THR A 63 -14.35 -14.76 -5.06
C THR A 63 -13.48 -15.99 -4.77
N GLN A 64 -13.61 -16.58 -3.57
CA GLN A 64 -13.01 -17.90 -3.31
C GLN A 64 -13.78 -18.76 -2.29
N THR A 65 -15.10 -18.58 -2.19
CA THR A 65 -15.95 -19.52 -1.44
C THR A 65 -17.20 -19.85 -2.23
N GLN A 66 -17.03 -20.46 -3.41
CA GLN A 66 -18.11 -21.17 -4.10
C GLN A 66 -17.51 -22.21 -5.07
N THR A 67 -17.08 -23.36 -4.55
CA THR A 67 -17.33 -24.67 -5.16
C THR A 67 -16.94 -25.77 -4.16
N ARG A 68 -17.91 -26.23 -3.38
CA ARG A 68 -18.09 -27.65 -3.08
C ARG A 68 -19.58 -27.93 -3.11
#